data_AF-Q5BC41-F1
#
_entry.id   AF-Q5BC41-F1
#
_cell.length_a   1.000
_cell.length_b   1.000
_cell.length_c   1.000
_cell.angle_alpha   90.00
_cell.angle_beta   90.00
_cell.angle_gamma   90.00
#
_symmetry.space_group_name_H-M   'P 1'
#
loop_
_entity.id
_entity.type
_entity.pdbx_description
1 polymer ?
#
loop_
_entity_poly.entity_id
_entity_poly.type
_entity_poly.pdbx_seq_one_letter_code
_entity_poly.pdbx_strand_id
1 'polypeptide(L)'
;MALYGYDQGVFGGVVISPDYLRVHELEGPSRTNVLSTVTAIYNVGCFLGAVSATYAGGKLGRKRSAIPGIAIMTIGAILQTTSYSVPHIIVGRIVSGIGNSINSSTVSVWQSETAPARLKGKLVILQNALLLVGFSMSNWIIYGLAFANGPAAWRFPLAFQLVFIIIMIYLVIPWLPESPRWLIMNKRDKEALKILSDIEGKPMTDAFVLSHHKQ
;
A
#
# COMPACT_ATOMS: atom_id res chain seq x y z
N MET A 1 -0.80 -1.83 -5.18
CA MET A 1 0.24 -0.93 -5.75
C MET A 1 -0.29 0.38 -6.29
N ALA A 2 -1.47 0.43 -6.95
CA ALA A 2 -2.06 1.71 -7.34
C ALA A 2 -2.24 2.70 -6.16
N LEU A 3 -2.70 2.22 -5.00
CA LEU A 3 -2.80 3.02 -3.77
C LEU A 3 -1.44 3.58 -3.31
N TYR A 4 -0.38 2.78 -3.41
CA TYR A 4 0.97 3.21 -3.06
C TYR A 4 1.47 4.31 -4.01
N GLY A 5 1.27 4.12 -5.32
CA GLY A 5 1.56 5.16 -6.30
C GLY A 5 0.76 6.44 -6.07
N TYR A 6 -0.50 6.31 -5.67
CA TYR A 6 -1.37 7.44 -5.33
C TYR A 6 -0.84 8.24 -4.12
N ASP A 7 -0.51 7.57 -3.01
CA ASP A 7 0.05 8.21 -1.80
C ASP A 7 1.35 8.97 -2.10
N GLN A 8 2.25 8.38 -2.89
CA GLN A 8 3.49 9.03 -3.32
C GLN A 8 3.23 10.26 -4.19
N GLY A 9 2.28 10.17 -5.14
CA GLY A 9 1.91 11.30 -5.99
C GLY A 9 1.19 12.41 -5.22
N VAL A 10 0.28 12.06 -4.32
CA VAL A 10 -0.57 13.03 -3.60
C VAL A 10 0.30 13.93 -2.76
N PHE A 11 1.23 13.33 -2.03
CA PHE A 11 2.05 14.14 -1.15
C PHE A 11 3.00 15.06 -1.90
N GLY A 12 3.52 14.63 -3.05
CA GLY A 12 4.33 15.49 -3.92
C GLY A 12 3.61 16.78 -4.32
N GLY A 13 2.31 16.72 -4.57
CA GLY A 13 1.50 17.90 -4.88
C GLY A 13 1.05 18.69 -3.66
N VAL A 14 0.67 18.02 -2.58
CA VAL A 14 0.21 18.66 -1.33
C VAL A 14 1.30 19.53 -0.72
N VAL A 15 2.56 19.09 -0.78
CA VAL A 15 3.74 19.81 -0.25
C VAL A 15 3.96 21.17 -0.93
N ILE A 16 3.47 21.35 -2.16
CA ILE A 16 3.62 22.56 -2.98
C ILE A 16 2.43 23.52 -2.78
N SER A 17 1.33 23.05 -2.17
CA SER A 17 0.11 23.85 -2.02
C SER A 17 0.34 25.07 -1.09
N PRO A 18 0.01 26.30 -1.53
CA PRO A 18 0.19 27.50 -0.71
C PRO A 18 -0.60 27.46 0.60
N ASP A 19 -1.82 26.92 0.57
CA ASP A 19 -2.65 26.74 1.77
C ASP A 19 -2.04 25.73 2.76
N TYR A 20 -1.38 24.68 2.27
CA TYR A 20 -0.67 23.73 3.12
C TYR A 20 0.52 24.41 3.82
N LEU A 21 1.30 25.19 3.07
CA LEU A 21 2.43 25.95 3.64
C LEU A 21 1.95 26.97 4.68
N ARG A 22 0.81 27.62 4.43
CA ARG A 22 0.21 28.60 5.36
C ARG A 22 -0.34 27.95 6.64
N VAL A 23 -1.11 26.88 6.52
CA VAL A 23 -1.70 26.16 7.67
C VAL A 23 -0.63 25.56 8.59
N HIS A 24 0.51 25.17 8.03
CA HIS A 24 1.61 24.58 8.78
C HIS A 24 2.71 25.56 9.18
N GLU A 25 2.54 26.87 8.90
CA GLU A 25 3.57 27.91 9.14
C GLU A 25 4.94 27.54 8.53
N LEU A 26 4.91 26.95 7.33
CA LEU A 26 6.07 26.49 6.58
C LEU A 26 6.45 27.45 5.45
N GLU A 27 5.87 28.65 5.42
CA GLU A 27 6.24 29.70 4.46
C GLU A 27 7.67 30.21 4.74
N GLY A 28 8.56 30.08 3.74
CA GLY A 28 9.91 30.68 3.73
C GLY A 28 11.09 29.70 3.62
N PRO A 29 12.25 30.16 3.10
CA PRO A 29 13.41 29.31 2.79
C PRO A 29 14.06 28.64 4.02
N SER A 30 13.83 29.17 5.23
CA SER A 30 14.32 28.61 6.49
C SER A 30 13.54 27.38 6.96
N ARG A 31 12.31 27.18 6.47
CA ARG A 31 11.41 26.09 6.87
C ARG A 31 11.41 24.90 5.90
N THR A 32 12.14 24.99 4.78
CA THR A 32 12.34 23.90 3.80
C THR A 32 12.94 22.65 4.43
N ASN A 33 13.81 22.81 5.44
CA ASN A 33 14.36 21.69 6.21
C ASN A 33 13.25 20.91 6.92
N VAL A 34 12.30 21.60 7.55
CA VAL A 34 11.18 20.96 8.27
C VAL A 34 10.27 20.22 7.28
N LEU A 35 9.96 20.83 6.13
CA LEU A 35 9.17 20.19 5.07
C LEU A 35 9.83 18.89 4.56
N SER A 36 11.15 18.93 4.38
CA SER A 36 11.95 17.78 3.96
C SER A 36 11.97 16.70 5.03
N THR A 37 12.10 17.07 6.30
CA THR A 37 12.00 16.14 7.44
C THR A 37 10.62 15.47 7.50
N VAL A 38 9.53 16.24 7.32
CA VAL A 38 8.15 15.70 7.28
C VAL A 38 7.97 14.71 6.13
N THR A 39 8.63 14.95 4.99
CA THR A 39 8.61 14.02 3.86
C THR A 39 9.43 12.77 4.17
N ALA A 40 10.61 12.92 4.76
CA ALA A 40 11.55 11.83 5.05
C ALA A 40 11.08 10.91 6.20
N ILE A 41 10.34 11.44 7.18
CA ILE A 41 9.88 10.65 8.33
C ILE A 41 8.91 9.53 7.94
N TYR A 42 8.27 9.65 6.78
CA TYR A 42 7.51 8.57 6.16
C TYR A 42 8.37 7.32 5.93
N ASN A 43 9.63 7.48 5.51
CA ASN A 43 10.56 6.37 5.30
C ASN A 43 10.92 5.68 6.62
N VAL A 44 11.01 6.43 7.71
CA VAL A 44 11.22 5.86 9.06
C VAL A 44 10.01 5.01 9.45
N GLY A 45 8.79 5.51 9.20
CA GLY A 45 7.56 4.72 9.35
C GLY A 45 7.58 3.45 8.49
N CYS A 46 8.03 3.55 7.25
CA CYS A 46 8.16 2.39 6.36
C CYS A 46 9.17 1.35 6.87
N PHE A 47 10.30 1.79 7.42
CA PHE A 47 11.31 0.93 8.02
C PHE A 47 10.72 0.13 9.20
N LEU A 48 10.04 0.82 10.12
CA LEU A 48 9.37 0.17 11.25
C LEU A 48 8.30 -0.82 10.76
N GLY A 49 7.50 -0.42 9.77
CA GLY A 49 6.51 -1.29 9.15
C GLY A 49 7.10 -2.53 8.49
N ALA A 50 8.26 -2.43 7.86
CA ALA A 50 8.93 -3.56 7.22
C ALA A 50 9.46 -4.58 8.25
N VAL A 51 10.02 -4.09 9.36
CA VAL A 51 10.45 -4.95 10.49
C VAL A 51 9.25 -5.67 11.09
N SER A 52 8.15 -4.94 11.35
CA SER A 52 6.91 -5.53 11.86
C SER A 52 6.31 -6.54 10.87
N ALA A 53 6.32 -6.25 9.57
CA ALA A 53 5.81 -7.13 8.53
C ALA A 53 6.60 -8.44 8.44
N THR A 54 7.92 -8.38 8.64
CA THR A 54 8.78 -9.58 8.63
C THR A 54 8.42 -10.53 9.77
N TYR A 55 8.15 -9.99 10.96
CA TYR A 55 7.75 -10.80 12.12
C TYR A 55 6.29 -11.31 12.01
N ALA A 56 5.37 -10.45 11.57
CA ALA A 56 3.94 -10.77 11.47
C ALA A 56 3.62 -11.70 10.28
N GLY A 57 4.27 -11.49 9.13
CA GLY A 57 3.99 -12.20 7.89
C GLY A 57 4.28 -13.71 7.93
N GLY A 58 5.20 -14.12 8.80
CA GLY A 58 5.48 -15.54 9.06
C GLY A 58 4.38 -16.26 9.83
N LYS A 59 3.74 -15.58 10.81
CA LYS A 59 2.78 -16.21 11.75
C LYS A 59 1.31 -16.07 11.34
N LEU A 60 0.90 -14.93 10.77
CA LEU A 60 -0.52 -14.61 10.61
C LEU A 60 -1.12 -15.00 9.25
N GLY A 61 -0.31 -15.28 8.23
CA GLY A 61 -0.79 -15.49 6.86
C GLY A 61 -0.92 -14.19 6.07
N ARG A 62 -0.95 -14.31 4.74
CA ARG A 62 -0.77 -13.15 3.85
C ARG A 62 -2.04 -12.31 3.81
N LYS A 63 -3.22 -12.92 3.70
CA LYS A 63 -4.51 -12.22 3.70
C LYS A 63 -4.78 -11.55 5.05
N ARG A 64 -4.52 -12.28 6.14
CA ARG A 64 -4.75 -11.80 7.52
C ARG A 64 -3.73 -10.75 7.98
N SER A 65 -2.53 -10.71 7.41
CA SER A 65 -1.53 -9.66 7.70
C SER A 65 -1.83 -8.35 6.97
N ALA A 66 -2.53 -8.39 5.83
CA ALA A 66 -2.95 -7.19 5.10
C ALA A 66 -4.02 -6.38 5.86
N ILE A 67 -4.98 -7.05 6.52
CA ILE A 67 -6.08 -6.38 7.25
C ILE A 67 -5.58 -5.38 8.31
N PRO A 68 -4.70 -5.75 9.27
CA PRO A 68 -4.18 -4.79 10.25
C PRO A 68 -3.33 -3.71 9.59
N GLY A 69 -2.59 -4.03 8.53
CA GLY A 69 -1.83 -3.03 7.76
C GLY A 69 -2.74 -1.95 7.16
N ILE A 70 -3.89 -2.33 6.62
CA ILE A 70 -4.86 -1.37 6.07
C ILE A 70 -5.55 -0.58 7.17
N ALA A 71 -5.88 -1.18 8.31
CA ALA A 71 -6.44 -0.46 9.45
C ALA A 71 -5.49 0.65 9.93
N ILE A 72 -4.19 0.33 10.11
CA ILE A 72 -3.15 1.29 10.49
C ILE A 72 -3.03 2.40 9.43
N MET A 73 -2.99 2.03 8.15
CA MET A 73 -2.91 3.00 7.05
C MET A 73 -4.13 3.94 7.00
N THR A 74 -5.33 3.42 7.31
CA THR A 74 -6.57 4.22 7.37
C THR A 74 -6.48 5.27 8.48
N ILE A 75 -6.00 4.88 9.67
CA ILE A 75 -5.79 5.82 10.78
C ILE A 75 -4.78 6.90 10.38
N GLY A 76 -3.67 6.51 9.74
CA GLY A 76 -2.67 7.46 9.24
C GLY A 76 -3.21 8.44 8.19
N ALA A 77 -4.06 7.97 7.27
CA ALA A 77 -4.69 8.82 6.26
C ALA A 77 -5.71 9.80 6.87
N ILE A 78 -6.49 9.36 7.87
CA ILE A 78 -7.41 10.25 8.62
C ILE A 78 -6.61 11.34 9.33
N LEU A 79 -5.56 10.97 10.08
CA LEU A 79 -4.71 11.92 10.81
C LEU A 79 -4.08 12.97 9.88
N GLN A 80 -3.62 12.57 8.70
CA GLN A 80 -3.08 13.49 7.70
C GLN A 80 -4.15 14.46 7.19
N THR A 81 -5.36 13.96 6.90
CA THR A 81 -6.47 14.76 6.37
C THR A 81 -7.00 15.78 7.39
N THR A 82 -7.01 15.42 8.68
CA THR A 82 -7.51 16.28 9.77
C THR A 82 -6.43 17.16 10.41
N SER A 83 -5.23 17.21 9.83
CA SER A 83 -4.11 17.91 10.44
C SER A 83 -4.26 19.44 10.35
N TYR A 84 -3.81 20.12 11.40
CA TYR A 84 -3.76 21.58 11.52
C TYR A 84 -2.38 22.07 12.04
N SER A 85 -1.46 21.15 12.32
CA SER A 85 -0.13 21.44 12.86
C SER A 85 0.92 20.48 12.32
N VAL A 86 2.18 20.92 12.27
CA VAL A 86 3.31 20.11 11.76
C VAL A 86 3.50 18.80 12.53
N PRO A 87 3.46 18.78 13.89
CA PRO A 87 3.61 17.53 14.65
C PRO A 87 2.49 16.52 14.34
N HIS A 88 1.28 17.00 14.10
CA HIS A 88 0.14 16.14 13.75
C HIS A 88 0.37 15.43 12.41
N ILE A 89 0.88 16.15 11.39
CA ILE A 89 1.27 15.52 10.13
C ILE A 89 2.38 14.50 10.34
N ILE A 90 3.42 14.82 11.11
CA ILE A 90 4.54 13.91 11.36
C ILE A 90 4.04 12.56 11.89
N VAL A 91 3.16 12.59 12.90
CA VAL A 91 2.55 11.37 13.45
C VAL A 91 1.73 10.64 12.37
N GLY A 92 0.90 11.37 11.60
CA GLY A 92 0.15 10.80 10.49
C GLY A 92 1.03 10.11 9.44
N ARG A 93 2.18 10.68 9.10
CA ARG A 93 3.14 10.11 8.14
C ARG A 93 3.80 8.85 8.67
N ILE A 94 4.18 8.82 9.95
CA ILE A 94 4.77 7.62 10.57
C ILE A 94 3.74 6.48 10.55
N VAL A 95 2.52 6.74 10.99
CA VAL A 95 1.45 5.73 11.05
C VAL A 95 1.06 5.24 9.66
N SER A 96 0.87 6.17 8.69
CA SER A 96 0.58 5.80 7.31
C SER A 96 1.72 4.99 6.67
N GLY A 97 2.97 5.36 6.93
CA GLY A 97 4.15 4.65 6.44
C GLY A 97 4.26 3.22 6.97
N ILE A 98 3.95 3.00 8.25
CA ILE A 98 3.92 1.66 8.85
C ILE A 98 2.87 0.79 8.13
N GLY A 99 1.65 1.29 8.00
CA GLY A 99 0.56 0.55 7.33
C GLY A 99 0.87 0.27 5.86
N ASN A 100 1.39 1.26 5.14
CA ASN A 100 1.74 1.11 3.73
C ASN A 100 2.87 0.08 3.52
N SER A 101 3.91 0.08 4.36
CA SER A 101 5.03 -0.87 4.26
C SER A 101 4.60 -2.32 4.54
N ILE A 102 3.73 -2.52 5.54
CA ILE A 102 3.13 -3.84 5.81
C ILE A 102 2.35 -4.35 4.60
N ASN A 103 1.52 -3.48 3.99
CA ASN A 103 0.73 -3.84 2.82
C ASN A 103 1.59 -4.13 1.59
N SER A 104 2.55 -3.25 1.28
CA SER A 104 3.44 -3.41 0.14
C SER A 104 4.27 -4.69 0.22
N SER A 105 4.83 -4.99 1.40
CA SER A 105 5.60 -6.21 1.64
C SER A 105 4.73 -7.46 1.49
N THR A 106 3.53 -7.45 2.08
CA THR A 106 2.60 -8.58 2.03
C THR A 106 2.14 -8.88 0.60
N VAL A 107 1.83 -7.84 -0.19
CA VAL A 107 1.39 -7.98 -1.58
C VAL A 107 2.50 -8.53 -2.47
N SER A 108 3.74 -8.05 -2.32
CA SER A 108 4.88 -8.54 -3.11
C SER A 108 5.19 -10.00 -2.82
N VAL A 109 5.13 -10.41 -1.55
CA VAL A 109 5.30 -11.82 -1.16
C VAL A 109 4.16 -12.67 -1.73
N TRP A 110 2.90 -12.27 -1.54
CA TRP A 110 1.74 -12.98 -2.11
C TRP A 110 1.86 -13.13 -3.63
N GLN A 111 2.28 -12.09 -4.34
CA GLN A 111 2.47 -12.15 -5.78
C GLN A 111 3.58 -13.13 -6.17
N SER A 112 4.72 -13.14 -5.47
CA SER A 112 5.81 -14.07 -5.75
C SER A 112 5.44 -15.54 -5.51
N GLU A 113 4.51 -15.79 -4.58
CA GLU A 113 4.01 -17.12 -4.20
C GLU A 113 2.87 -17.61 -5.11
N THR A 114 2.09 -16.69 -5.68
CA THR A 114 0.91 -17.01 -6.52
C THR A 114 1.25 -16.97 -8.01
N ALA A 115 2.31 -16.25 -8.41
CA ALA A 115 2.66 -16.09 -9.81
C ALA A 115 3.32 -17.36 -10.41
N PRO A 116 2.82 -17.87 -11.54
CA PRO A 116 3.44 -19.01 -12.22
C PRO A 116 4.81 -18.61 -12.80
N ALA A 117 5.81 -19.49 -12.70
CA ALA A 117 7.21 -19.20 -13.01
C ALA A 117 7.43 -18.52 -14.38
N ARG A 118 6.65 -18.90 -15.39
CA ARG A 118 6.70 -18.34 -16.75
C ARG A 118 6.20 -16.89 -16.87
N LEU A 119 5.30 -16.46 -15.98
CA LEU A 119 4.65 -15.14 -16.03
C LEU A 119 5.06 -14.21 -14.88
N LYS A 120 5.91 -14.66 -13.95
CA LYS A 120 6.41 -13.85 -12.82
C LYS A 120 6.89 -12.47 -13.25
N GLY A 121 7.74 -12.40 -14.28
CA GLY A 121 8.24 -11.12 -14.79
C GLY A 121 7.15 -10.19 -15.32
N LYS A 122 6.18 -10.71 -16.08
CA LYS A 122 5.06 -9.91 -16.62
C LYS A 122 4.16 -9.35 -15.51
N LEU A 123 3.91 -10.14 -14.47
CA LEU A 123 3.09 -9.73 -13.33
C LEU A 123 3.76 -8.64 -12.48
N VAL A 124 5.09 -8.70 -12.33
CA VAL A 124 5.86 -7.63 -11.66
C VAL A 124 5.84 -6.34 -12.49
N ILE A 125 6.00 -6.44 -13.80
CA ILE A 125 5.91 -5.26 -14.68
C ILE A 125 4.51 -4.64 -14.62
N LEU A 126 3.46 -5.46 -14.66
CA LEU A 126 2.08 -4.97 -14.52
C LEU A 126 1.86 -4.29 -13.16
N GLN A 127 2.44 -4.85 -12.09
CA GLN A 127 2.37 -4.25 -10.76
C GLN A 127 3.00 -2.85 -10.74
N ASN A 128 4.19 -2.70 -11.34
CA ASN A 128 4.84 -1.40 -11.48
C ASN A 128 4.05 -0.45 -12.40
N ALA A 129 3.48 -0.94 -13.50
CA ALA A 129 2.63 -0.13 -14.37
C ALA A 129 1.42 0.42 -13.60
N LEU A 130 0.76 -0.38 -12.76
CA LEU A 130 -0.34 0.06 -11.90
C LEU A 130 0.10 1.10 -10.86
N LEU A 131 1.34 1.01 -10.36
CA LEU A 131 1.92 2.02 -9.49
C LEU A 131 2.07 3.35 -10.24
N LEU A 132 2.64 3.33 -11.45
CA LEU A 132 2.79 4.53 -12.27
C LEU A 132 1.44 5.14 -12.63
N VAL A 133 0.44 4.33 -12.99
CA VAL A 133 -0.92 4.81 -13.27
C VAL A 133 -1.52 5.51 -12.04
N GLY A 134 -1.37 4.94 -10.84
CA GLY A 134 -1.82 5.57 -9.60
C GLY A 134 -1.11 6.90 -9.32
N PHE A 135 0.20 6.96 -9.57
CA PHE A 135 0.99 8.18 -9.45
C PHE A 135 0.56 9.26 -10.45
N SER A 136 0.38 8.90 -11.72
CA SER A 136 -0.10 9.82 -12.75
C SER A 136 -1.51 10.32 -12.44
N MET A 137 -2.43 9.45 -12.01
CA MET A 137 -3.80 9.83 -11.64
C MET A 137 -3.81 10.84 -10.49
N SER A 138 -2.94 10.63 -9.50
CA SER A 138 -2.77 11.58 -8.40
C SER A 138 -2.31 12.96 -8.86
N ASN A 139 -1.29 13.00 -9.73
CA ASN A 139 -0.80 14.27 -10.29
C ASN A 139 -1.88 15.02 -11.07
N TRP A 140 -2.71 14.31 -11.85
CA TRP A 140 -3.84 14.93 -12.56
C TRP A 140 -4.89 15.51 -11.60
N ILE A 141 -5.21 14.80 -10.52
CA ILE A 141 -6.15 15.29 -9.49
C ILE A 141 -5.60 16.53 -8.80
N ILE A 142 -4.32 16.52 -8.42
CA ILE A 142 -3.63 17.68 -7.84
C ILE A 142 -3.64 18.85 -8.83
N TYR A 143 -3.31 18.62 -10.09
CA TYR A 143 -3.32 19.65 -11.12
C TYR A 143 -4.71 20.27 -11.28
N GLY A 144 -5.78 19.45 -11.29
CA GLY A 144 -7.15 19.95 -11.32
C GLY A 144 -7.52 20.78 -10.08
N LEU A 145 -6.99 20.41 -8.92
CA LEU A 145 -7.20 21.13 -7.66
C LEU A 145 -6.25 22.32 -7.46
N ALA A 146 -5.19 22.43 -8.27
CA ALA A 146 -4.27 23.58 -8.22
C ALA A 146 -4.97 24.89 -8.64
N PHE A 147 -6.06 24.78 -9.41
CA PHE A 147 -6.91 25.92 -9.78
C PHE A 147 -7.99 26.24 -8.74
N ALA A 148 -8.21 25.35 -7.76
CA ALA A 148 -9.16 25.57 -6.68
C ALA A 148 -8.43 26.24 -5.49
N ASN A 149 -8.86 27.46 -5.13
CA ASN A 149 -8.32 28.16 -3.97
C ASN A 149 -8.95 27.63 -2.67
N GLY A 150 -8.13 27.34 -1.66
CA GLY A 150 -8.55 27.08 -0.28
C GLY A 150 -8.14 25.72 0.30
N PRO A 151 -8.56 25.43 1.56
CA PRO A 151 -8.13 24.26 2.32
C PRO A 151 -8.52 22.91 1.70
N ALA A 152 -9.51 22.93 0.80
CA ALA A 152 -9.97 21.74 0.07
C ALA A 152 -8.92 21.25 -0.94
N ALA A 153 -8.05 22.11 -1.46
CA ALA A 153 -7.07 21.76 -2.48
C ALA A 153 -6.09 20.67 -2.03
N TRP A 154 -5.71 20.67 -0.75
CA TRP A 154 -4.78 19.70 -0.19
C TRP A 154 -5.45 18.62 0.66
N ARG A 155 -6.60 18.92 1.30
CA ARG A 155 -7.36 17.92 2.08
C ARG A 155 -8.11 16.93 1.21
N PHE A 156 -8.64 17.36 0.07
CA PHE A 156 -9.43 16.48 -0.79
C PHE A 156 -8.60 15.34 -1.40
N PRO A 157 -7.38 15.56 -1.94
CA PRO A 157 -6.54 14.46 -2.42
C PRO A 157 -6.17 13.47 -1.32
N LEU A 158 -5.88 13.96 -0.11
CA LEU A 158 -5.61 13.11 1.06
C LEU A 158 -6.83 12.30 1.48
N ALA A 159 -8.02 12.91 1.50
CA ALA A 159 -9.26 12.22 1.82
C ALA A 159 -9.63 11.18 0.74
N PHE A 160 -9.36 11.48 -0.54
CA PHE A 160 -9.64 10.56 -1.65
C PHE A 160 -8.82 9.27 -1.56
N GLN A 161 -7.65 9.29 -0.92
CA GLN A 161 -6.89 8.08 -0.59
C GLN A 161 -7.72 7.08 0.24
N LEU A 162 -8.58 7.54 1.14
CA LEU A 162 -9.45 6.67 1.94
C LEU A 162 -10.43 5.87 1.08
N VAL A 163 -10.89 6.43 -0.04
CA VAL A 163 -11.79 5.72 -0.98
C VAL A 163 -11.07 4.51 -1.57
N PHE A 164 -9.80 4.66 -1.97
CA PHE A 164 -9.00 3.54 -2.48
C PHE A 164 -8.75 2.46 -1.41
N ILE A 165 -8.60 2.86 -0.14
CA ILE A 165 -8.45 1.93 0.99
C ILE A 165 -9.72 1.11 1.19
N ILE A 166 -10.89 1.76 1.14
CA ILE A 166 -12.20 1.12 1.26
C ILE A 166 -12.40 0.13 0.09
N ILE A 167 -12.10 0.54 -1.14
CA ILE A 167 -12.16 -0.36 -2.31
C ILE A 167 -11.26 -1.58 -2.10
N MET A 168 -10.04 -1.39 -1.59
CA MET A 168 -9.12 -2.50 -1.30
C MET A 168 -9.69 -3.50 -0.27
N ILE A 169 -10.25 -3.00 0.84
CA ILE A 169 -10.82 -3.85 1.90
C ILE A 169 -12.05 -4.62 1.43
N TYR A 170 -12.99 -3.95 0.75
CA TYR A 170 -14.30 -4.55 0.46
C TYR A 170 -14.36 -5.27 -0.88
N LEU A 171 -13.56 -4.85 -1.87
CA LEU A 171 -13.63 -5.42 -3.23
C LEU A 171 -12.49 -6.42 -3.49
N VAL A 172 -11.27 -6.14 -3.01
CA VAL A 172 -10.09 -6.91 -3.40
C VAL A 172 -9.77 -8.04 -2.42
N ILE A 173 -9.72 -7.75 -1.10
CA ILE A 173 -9.34 -8.74 -0.09
C ILE A 173 -10.28 -9.96 -0.03
N PRO A 174 -11.62 -9.83 -0.09
CA PRO A 174 -12.51 -10.98 0.05
C PRO A 174 -12.31 -11.99 -1.08
N TRP A 175 -12.11 -11.51 -2.30
CA TRP A 175 -11.92 -12.30 -3.51
C TRP A 175 -10.51 -12.86 -3.69
N LEU A 176 -9.53 -12.36 -2.92
CA LEU A 176 -8.15 -12.83 -3.07
C LEU A 176 -7.97 -14.20 -2.40
N PRO A 177 -7.46 -15.22 -3.14
CA PRO A 177 -7.09 -16.51 -2.57
C PRO A 177 -5.91 -16.33 -1.60
N GLU A 178 -5.92 -17.08 -0.50
CA GLU A 178 -4.80 -17.14 0.43
C GLU A 178 -3.55 -17.71 -0.29
N SER A 179 -2.36 -17.30 0.12
CA SER A 179 -1.12 -17.81 -0.50
C SER A 179 -1.03 -19.34 -0.41
N PRO A 180 -0.81 -20.05 -1.53
CA PRO A 180 -0.67 -21.51 -1.56
C PRO A 180 0.45 -22.01 -0.64
N ARG A 181 1.58 -21.28 -0.59
CA ARG A 181 2.75 -21.66 0.21
C ARG A 181 2.49 -21.58 1.71
N TRP A 182 1.71 -20.59 2.14
CA TRP A 182 1.30 -20.48 3.54
C TRP A 182 0.33 -21.60 3.95
N LEU A 183 -0.55 -22.01 3.04
CA LEU A 183 -1.46 -23.13 3.28
C LEU A 183 -0.71 -24.46 3.44
N ILE A 184 0.33 -24.71 2.64
CA ILE A 184 1.21 -25.89 2.78
C ILE A 184 1.96 -25.86 4.13
N MET A 185 2.54 -24.71 4.51
CA MET A 185 3.23 -24.56 5.80
C MET A 185 2.32 -24.78 7.02
N ASN A 186 1.02 -24.51 6.89
CA ASN A 186 0.02 -24.71 7.96
C ASN A 186 -0.74 -26.03 7.87
N LYS A 187 -0.23 -27.02 7.12
CA LYS A 187 -0.83 -28.35 6.97
C LYS A 187 -2.26 -28.33 6.40
N ARG A 188 -2.59 -27.31 5.59
CA ARG A 188 -3.87 -27.16 4.89
C ARG A 188 -3.71 -27.55 3.41
N ASP A 189 -3.20 -28.76 3.19
CA ASP A 189 -2.75 -29.25 1.88
C ASP A 189 -3.88 -29.32 0.85
N LYS A 190 -5.11 -29.66 1.29
CA LYS A 190 -6.30 -29.72 0.42
C LYS A 190 -6.67 -28.37 -0.17
N GLU A 191 -6.52 -27.29 0.59
CA GLU A 191 -6.80 -25.93 0.11
C GLU A 191 -5.67 -25.39 -0.74
N ALA A 192 -4.41 -25.71 -0.39
CA ALA A 192 -3.26 -25.37 -1.22
C ALA A 192 -3.35 -26.02 -2.60
N LEU A 193 -3.73 -27.31 -2.67
CA LEU A 193 -3.94 -28.06 -3.91
C LEU A 193 -5.07 -27.46 -4.76
N LYS A 194 -6.16 -26.99 -4.14
CA LYS A 194 -7.27 -26.34 -4.83
C LYS A 194 -6.84 -25.02 -5.47
N ILE A 195 -6.15 -24.17 -4.72
CA ILE A 195 -5.70 -22.87 -5.22
C ILE A 195 -4.60 -23.05 -6.28
N LEU A 196 -3.69 -24.03 -6.10
CA LEU A 196 -2.65 -24.33 -7.09
C LEU A 196 -3.25 -24.90 -8.39
N SER A 197 -4.28 -25.75 -8.27
CA SER A 197 -5.07 -26.28 -9.40
C SER A 197 -5.79 -25.16 -10.17
N ASP A 198 -6.38 -24.19 -9.45
CA ASP A 198 -7.03 -23.01 -10.05
C ASP A 198 -6.02 -22.06 -10.73
N ILE A 199 -4.82 -21.87 -10.14
CA ILE A 199 -3.76 -21.01 -10.70
C ILE A 199 -3.14 -21.63 -11.96
N GLU A 200 -2.90 -22.95 -11.97
CA GLU A 200 -2.31 -23.64 -13.12
C GLU A 200 -3.35 -24.08 -14.17
N GLY A 201 -4.64 -24.02 -13.86
CA GLY A 201 -5.71 -24.46 -14.75
C GLY A 201 -5.68 -25.98 -15.02
N LYS A 202 -5.19 -26.76 -14.04
CA LYS A 202 -4.95 -28.20 -14.16
C LYS A 202 -5.66 -28.99 -13.07
N PRO A 203 -6.14 -30.22 -13.33
CA PRO A 203 -6.80 -31.04 -12.31
C PRO A 203 -5.86 -31.36 -11.14
N MET A 204 -6.42 -31.46 -9.93
CA MET A 204 -5.69 -31.71 -8.66
C MET A 204 -4.77 -32.93 -8.66
N THR A 205 -4.93 -33.84 -9.63
CA THR A 205 -4.18 -35.08 -9.80
C THR A 205 -2.96 -34.97 -10.72
N ASP A 206 -2.70 -33.81 -11.34
CA ASP A 206 -1.61 -33.68 -12.30
C ASP A 206 -0.23 -33.71 -11.60
N ALA A 207 0.72 -34.47 -12.17
CA ALA A 207 2.02 -34.77 -11.56
C ALA A 207 2.87 -33.50 -11.30
N PHE A 208 2.57 -32.42 -12.01
CA PHE A 208 3.20 -31.10 -11.86
C PHE A 208 2.71 -30.33 -10.62
N VAL A 209 1.44 -30.52 -10.24
CA VAL A 209 0.84 -29.92 -9.03
C VAL A 209 1.35 -30.64 -7.78
N LEU A 210 1.51 -31.96 -7.86
CA LEU A 210 2.09 -32.78 -6.78
C LEU A 210 3.60 -32.57 -6.59
N SER A 211 4.35 -32.20 -7.63
CA SER A 211 5.78 -31.89 -7.50
C SER A 211 6.04 -30.50 -6.89
N HIS A 212 5.20 -29.50 -7.20
CA HIS A 212 5.20 -28.20 -6.52
C HIS A 212 4.72 -28.27 -5.07
N HIS A 213 3.94 -29.29 -4.70
CA HIS A 213 3.52 -29.53 -3.32
C HIS A 213 4.66 -30.10 -2.43
N LYS A 214 5.68 -30.71 -3.03
CA LYS A 214 6.82 -31.33 -2.33
C LYS A 214 8.06 -30.43 -2.17
N GLN A 215 8.07 -29.22 -2.76
CA GLN A 215 9.14 -28.22 -2.61
C GLN A 215 8.76 -27.09 -1.66
#